data_AF-A0A4Y2DFV1-F1
#
_entry.id   AF-A0A4Y2DFV1-F1
#
_cell.length_a   1.000
_cell.length_b   1.000
_cell.length_c   1.000
_cell.angle_alpha   90.00
_cell.angle_beta   90.00
_cell.angle_gamma   90.00
#
_symmetry.space_group_name_H-M   'P 1'
#
loop_
_entity.id
_entity.type
_entity.pdbx_description
1 polymer ?
#
loop_
_entity_poly.entity_id
_entity_poly.type
_entity_poly.pdbx_seq_one_letter_code
_entity_poly.pdbx_strand_id
1 'polypeptide(L)'
;MCLGTKFRLNRIVVSADIRKEFLQISLYHEDKDYLRFLWYGTDGELKYYRHFRVVFGATSSPFLLVSMIPNLLELILKELNGNTKHKVDIIQQLKKRFYVDNCLASVKNELELQQFIQVASDFLTARKLELRDWEYSEPTDDSSSTTNVLGIVW
;
A
#
# COMPACT_ATOMS: atom_id res chain seq x y z
N MET A 1 -16.53 10.40 -4.30
CA MET A 1 -16.10 9.79 -5.57
C MET A 1 -15.26 8.57 -5.25
N CYS A 2 -15.77 7.36 -5.54
CA CYS A 2 -15.16 6.08 -5.14
C CYS A 2 -13.81 5.85 -5.82
N LEU A 3 -12.94 5.05 -5.20
CA LEU A 3 -11.59 4.79 -5.70
C LEU A 3 -11.61 4.22 -7.14
N GLY A 4 -12.57 3.33 -7.43
CA GLY A 4 -12.78 2.76 -8.77
C GLY A 4 -13.07 3.79 -9.87
N THR A 5 -13.70 4.93 -9.55
CA THR A 5 -13.92 6.00 -10.54
C THR A 5 -12.66 6.83 -10.83
N LYS A 6 -11.75 6.97 -9.86
CA LYS A 6 -10.50 7.72 -10.07
C LYS A 6 -9.46 6.91 -10.84
N PHE A 7 -9.50 5.59 -10.68
CA PHE A 7 -8.64 4.63 -11.37
C PHE A 7 -8.85 4.63 -12.90
N ARG A 8 -10.03 5.08 -13.37
CA ARG A 8 -10.41 5.12 -14.80
C ARG A 8 -10.18 6.48 -15.47
N LEU A 9 -9.40 7.38 -14.85
CA LEU A 9 -9.30 8.77 -15.31
C LEU A 9 -8.24 9.02 -16.39
N ASN A 10 -7.20 8.19 -16.45
CA ASN A 10 -6.05 8.40 -17.34
C ASN A 10 -5.75 7.14 -18.15
N ARG A 11 -4.93 7.29 -19.21
CA ARG A 11 -4.60 6.25 -20.19
C ARG A 11 -3.89 5.03 -19.58
N ILE A 12 -2.94 5.27 -18.68
CA ILE A 12 -2.14 4.20 -18.07
C ILE A 12 -2.62 3.99 -16.65
N VAL A 13 -2.97 2.76 -16.34
CA VAL A 13 -3.39 2.31 -15.02
C VAL A 13 -2.19 1.72 -14.30
N VAL A 14 -2.08 1.93 -12.99
CA VAL A 14 -0.96 1.47 -12.16
C VAL A 14 -1.48 0.89 -10.85
N SER A 15 -1.02 -0.30 -10.50
CA SER A 15 -1.26 -0.94 -9.20
C SER A 15 0.05 -1.36 -8.54
N ALA A 16 0.06 -1.36 -7.21
CA ALA A 16 1.12 -1.95 -6.40
C ALA A 16 0.61 -2.24 -5.00
N ASP A 17 1.19 -3.23 -4.34
CA ASP A 17 0.79 -3.67 -3.01
C ASP A 17 1.88 -3.33 -1.97
N ILE A 18 1.49 -3.01 -0.74
CA ILE A 18 2.46 -2.78 0.34
C ILE A 18 2.96 -4.11 0.87
N ARG A 19 4.27 -4.34 0.83
CA ARG A 19 4.87 -5.56 1.35
C ARG A 19 4.73 -5.66 2.87
N LYS A 20 4.07 -6.72 3.34
CA LYS A 20 4.03 -7.10 4.78
C LYS A 20 3.55 -5.93 5.65
N GLU A 21 2.54 -5.23 5.17
CA GLU A 21 1.95 -4.03 5.70
C GLU A 21 1.59 -4.13 7.19
N PHE A 22 0.94 -5.22 7.60
CA PHE A 22 0.59 -5.41 9.01
C PHE A 22 1.81 -5.65 9.91
N LEU A 23 2.86 -6.29 9.40
CA LEU A 23 4.08 -6.55 10.16
C LEU A 23 4.88 -5.27 10.45
N GLN A 24 4.62 -4.19 9.73
CA GLN A 24 5.24 -2.88 10.01
C GLN A 24 4.57 -2.15 11.18
N ILE A 25 3.35 -2.55 11.57
CA ILE A 25 2.58 -1.88 12.62
C ILE A 25 2.81 -2.59 13.96
N SER A 26 3.40 -1.88 14.92
CA SER A 26 3.55 -2.36 16.30
C SER A 26 2.22 -2.33 17.04
N LEU A 27 2.00 -3.34 17.88
CA LEU A 27 0.91 -3.33 18.85
C LEU A 27 1.32 -2.64 20.14
N TYR A 28 0.36 -1.97 20.77
CA TYR A 28 0.49 -1.50 22.14
C TYR A 28 0.72 -2.68 23.08
N HIS A 29 1.36 -2.43 24.22
CA HIS A 29 1.75 -3.50 25.13
C HIS A 29 0.54 -4.29 25.64
N GLU A 30 -0.53 -3.56 25.92
CA GLU A 30 -1.83 -4.00 26.39
C GLU A 30 -2.53 -4.88 25.35
N ASP A 31 -2.33 -4.63 24.06
CA ASP A 31 -3.01 -5.33 22.97
C ASP A 31 -2.33 -6.65 22.57
N LYS A 32 -1.05 -6.83 22.92
CA LYS A 32 -0.26 -8.02 22.54
C LYS A 32 -0.84 -9.31 23.10
N ASP A 33 -1.53 -9.23 24.22
CA ASP A 33 -2.10 -10.38 24.91
C ASP A 33 -3.40 -10.89 24.27
N TYR A 34 -4.01 -10.15 23.35
CA TYR A 34 -5.14 -10.64 22.55
C TYR A 34 -4.71 -11.44 21.32
N LEU A 35 -3.44 -11.32 20.89
CA LEU A 35 -2.89 -12.04 19.73
C LEU A 35 -1.92 -13.14 20.16
N ARG A 36 -2.30 -13.90 21.19
CA ARG A 36 -1.57 -15.10 21.60
C ARG A 36 -1.97 -16.27 20.72
N PHE A 37 -1.00 -17.12 20.42
CA PHE A 37 -1.26 -18.38 19.73
C PHE A 37 -0.45 -19.52 20.36
N LEU A 38 -0.99 -20.72 20.23
CA LEU A 38 -0.35 -21.94 20.67
C LEU A 38 0.42 -22.57 19.51
N TRP A 39 1.56 -23.17 19.82
CA TRP A 39 2.40 -23.86 18.85
C TRP A 39 2.93 -25.14 19.47
N TYR A 40 2.73 -26.26 18.79
CA TYR A 40 3.36 -27.53 19.16
C TYR A 40 4.76 -27.59 18.55
N GLY A 41 5.77 -27.61 19.42
CA GLY A 41 7.15 -27.75 18.99
C GLY A 41 7.44 -29.16 18.47
N THR A 42 8.55 -29.30 17.75
CA THR A 42 9.06 -30.62 17.30
C THR A 42 9.50 -31.51 18.46
N ASP A 43 9.68 -30.93 19.65
CA ASP A 43 9.91 -31.59 20.92
C ASP A 43 8.63 -32.16 21.56
N GLY A 44 7.47 -31.95 20.94
CA GLY A 44 6.17 -32.39 21.47
C GLY A 44 5.59 -31.46 22.54
N GLU A 45 6.32 -30.41 22.92
CA GLU A 45 5.92 -29.47 23.96
C GLU A 45 5.02 -28.36 23.41
N LEU A 46 3.94 -28.08 24.14
CA LEU A 46 3.03 -26.98 23.83
C LEU A 46 3.63 -25.65 24.28
N LYS A 47 3.88 -24.76 23.33
CA LYS A 47 4.44 -23.42 23.56
C LYS A 47 3.38 -22.36 23.27
N TYR A 48 3.46 -21.24 23.98
CA TYR A 48 2.64 -20.07 23.73
C TYR A 48 3.52 -18.94 23.19
N TYR A 49 3.04 -18.28 22.15
CA TYR A 49 3.69 -17.14 21.53
C TYR A 49 2.72 -15.96 21.48
N ARG A 50 3.27 -14.77 21.32
CA ARG A 50 2.50 -13.52 21.24
C ARG A 50 2.97 -12.74 20.04
N HIS A 51 2.05 -12.23 19.24
CA HIS A 51 2.40 -11.31 18.17
C HIS A 51 2.71 -9.92 18.75
N PHE A 52 3.81 -9.33 18.28
CA PHE A 52 4.20 -7.95 18.62
C PHE A 52 3.74 -6.94 17.57
N ARG A 53 3.25 -7.45 16.44
CA ARG A 53 2.83 -6.71 15.26
C ARG A 53 1.42 -7.14 14.88
N VAL A 54 0.73 -6.28 14.14
CA VAL A 54 -0.60 -6.60 13.59
C VAL A 54 -0.49 -7.86 12.72
N VAL A 55 -1.47 -8.76 12.84
CA VAL A 55 -1.50 -10.05 12.15
C VAL A 55 -2.44 -10.02 10.96
N PHE A 56 -2.16 -10.87 9.97
CA PHE A 56 -3.10 -11.16 8.91
C PHE A 56 -4.32 -11.92 9.47
N GLY A 57 -5.50 -11.67 8.90
CA GLY A 57 -6.73 -12.37 9.26
C GLY A 57 -7.48 -11.83 10.48
N ALA A 58 -6.90 -10.89 11.24
CA ALA A 58 -7.67 -10.17 12.25
C ALA A 58 -8.57 -9.12 11.59
N THR A 59 -9.84 -9.07 11.98
CA THR A 59 -10.86 -8.17 11.42
C THR A 59 -10.49 -6.69 11.56
N SER A 60 -9.72 -6.34 12.59
CA SER A 60 -9.25 -4.97 12.84
C SER A 60 -8.04 -4.56 12.00
N SER A 61 -7.29 -5.51 11.42
CA SER A 61 -6.04 -5.21 10.70
C SER A 61 -6.25 -4.26 9.49
N PRO A 62 -7.24 -4.49 8.61
CA PRO A 62 -7.52 -3.56 7.51
C PRO A 62 -7.88 -2.16 8.00
N PHE A 63 -8.64 -2.05 9.09
CA PHE A 63 -9.03 -0.76 9.67
C PHE A 63 -7.82 0.03 10.18
N LEU A 64 -6.88 -0.65 10.85
CA LEU A 64 -5.64 -0.03 11.31
C LEU A 64 -4.82 0.50 10.13
N LEU A 65 -4.73 -0.24 9.05
CA LEU A 65 -3.99 0.16 7.86
C LEU A 65 -4.64 1.36 7.15
N VAL A 66 -5.95 1.32 6.93
CA VAL A 66 -6.74 2.41 6.33
C VAL A 66 -6.63 3.70 7.15
N SER A 67 -6.47 3.59 8.47
CA SER A 67 -6.28 4.74 9.35
C SER A 67 -4.82 5.23 9.39
N MET A 68 -3.85 4.32 9.34
CA MET A 68 -2.43 4.64 9.46
C MET A 68 -1.85 5.31 8.21
N ILE A 69 -2.15 4.78 7.01
CA ILE A 69 -1.57 5.28 5.75
C ILE A 69 -1.85 6.77 5.52
N PRO A 70 -3.10 7.28 5.63
CA PRO A 70 -3.37 8.69 5.42
C PRO A 70 -2.64 9.61 6.41
N ASN A 71 -2.53 9.19 7.68
CA ASN A 71 -1.80 9.92 8.72
C ASN A 71 -0.30 9.97 8.43
N LEU A 72 0.28 8.84 8.01
CA LEU A 72 1.70 8.78 7.61
C LEU A 72 1.98 9.72 6.42
N LEU A 73 1.12 9.71 5.40
CA LEU A 73 1.28 10.58 4.24
C LEU A 73 1.12 12.06 4.59
N GLU A 74 0.26 12.41 5.56
CA GLU A 74 0.21 13.78 6.09
C GLU A 74 1.49 14.21 6.80
N LEU A 75 2.12 13.32 7.57
CA LEU A 75 3.41 13.61 8.20
C LEU A 75 4.49 13.85 7.14
N ILE A 76 4.55 13.03 6.10
CA ILE A 76 5.47 13.21 4.96
C ILE A 76 5.22 14.57 4.28
N LEU A 77 3.96 14.95 4.06
CA LEU A 77 3.63 16.24 3.45
C LEU A 77 4.08 17.42 4.31
N LYS A 78 3.96 17.32 5.64
CA LYS A 78 4.46 18.34 6.58
C LYS A 78 5.97 18.45 6.57
N GLU A 79 6.69 17.33 6.46
CA GLU A 79 8.16 17.33 6.38
C GLU A 79 8.68 17.97 5.09
N LEU A 80 7.94 17.86 3.99
CA LEU A 80 8.36 18.36 2.68
C LEU A 80 8.37 19.90 2.55
N ASN A 81 7.70 20.64 3.45
CA ASN A 81 7.79 22.11 3.61
C ASN A 81 8.01 22.92 2.31
N GLY A 82 7.30 22.60 1.23
CA GLY A 82 7.35 23.34 -0.05
C GLY A 82 8.57 23.09 -0.96
N ASN A 83 9.54 22.25 -0.58
CA ASN A 83 10.80 22.09 -1.32
C ASN A 83 10.66 21.41 -2.69
N THR A 84 9.52 20.79 -3.02
CA THR A 84 9.29 20.24 -4.36
C THR A 84 7.79 20.08 -4.68
N LYS A 85 7.18 21.06 -5.34
CA LYS A 85 5.74 21.08 -5.69
C LYS A 85 5.26 19.78 -6.35
N HIS A 86 6.09 19.20 -7.23
CA HIS A 86 5.80 17.96 -7.93
C HIS A 86 5.70 16.73 -7.00
N LYS A 87 6.63 16.59 -6.04
CA LYS A 87 6.60 15.49 -5.06
C LYS A 87 5.39 15.61 -4.14
N VAL A 88 5.08 16.84 -3.71
CA VAL A 88 3.89 17.13 -2.90
C VAL A 88 2.61 16.72 -3.63
N ASP A 89 2.50 17.00 -4.93
CA ASP A 89 1.34 16.58 -5.72
C ASP A 89 1.22 15.05 -5.78
N ILE A 90 2.32 14.33 -6.08
CA ILE A 90 2.31 12.85 -6.10
C ILE A 90 1.89 12.27 -4.75
N ILE A 91 2.40 12.78 -3.63
CA ILE A 91 2.03 12.28 -2.30
C ILE A 91 0.55 12.59 -1.96
N GLN A 92 0.06 13.77 -2.35
CA GLN A 92 -1.36 14.11 -2.21
C GLN A 92 -2.26 13.22 -3.08
N GLN A 93 -1.78 12.85 -4.27
CA GLN A 93 -2.45 11.87 -5.10
C GLN A 93 -2.44 10.51 -4.42
N LEU A 94 -1.28 10.00 -4.00
CA LEU A 94 -1.09 8.71 -3.33
C LEU A 94 -2.04 8.52 -2.14
N LYS A 95 -2.23 9.56 -1.32
CA LYS A 95 -3.18 9.55 -0.19
C LYS A 95 -4.62 9.22 -0.59
N LYS A 96 -5.02 9.59 -1.81
CA LYS A 96 -6.37 9.38 -2.35
C LYS A 96 -6.49 8.08 -3.17
N ARG A 97 -5.41 7.30 -3.27
CA ARG A 97 -5.25 6.19 -4.23
C ARG A 97 -5.07 4.83 -3.56
N PHE A 98 -4.90 4.79 -2.24
CA PHE A 98 -4.89 3.53 -1.49
C PHE A 98 -6.30 2.95 -1.28
N TYR A 99 -6.44 1.65 -1.54
CA TYR A 99 -7.52 0.78 -1.12
C TYR A 99 -6.96 -0.22 -0.11
N VAL A 100 -7.17 0.00 1.19
CA VAL A 100 -6.60 -0.84 2.25
C VAL A 100 -5.06 -0.92 2.10
N ASP A 101 -4.55 -1.99 1.50
CA ASP A 101 -3.15 -2.32 1.24
C ASP A 101 -2.68 -2.01 -0.20
N ASN A 102 -3.62 -1.84 -1.13
CA ASN A 102 -3.32 -1.71 -2.57
C ASN A 102 -3.30 -0.25 -2.98
N CYS A 103 -2.21 0.19 -3.60
CA CYS A 103 -2.10 1.48 -4.25
C CYS A 103 -2.64 1.40 -5.68
N LEU A 104 -3.69 2.16 -5.99
CA LEU A 104 -4.34 2.18 -7.31
C LEU A 104 -4.33 3.58 -7.91
N ALA A 105 -3.50 3.79 -8.92
CA ALA A 105 -3.32 5.05 -9.61
C ALA A 105 -3.56 4.96 -11.12
N SER A 106 -3.65 6.13 -11.75
CA SER A 106 -3.72 6.24 -13.20
C SER A 106 -2.94 7.47 -13.62
N VAL A 107 -2.13 7.37 -14.68
CA VAL A 107 -1.21 8.40 -15.18
C VAL A 107 -1.37 8.57 -16.69
N LYS A 108 -0.97 9.74 -17.23
CA LYS A 108 -1.28 10.07 -18.65
C LYS A 108 -0.29 9.48 -19.64
N ASN A 109 0.96 9.38 -19.24
CA ASN A 109 2.08 8.98 -20.09
C ASN A 109 3.14 8.22 -19.27
N GLU A 110 4.06 7.58 -19.98
CA GLU A 110 5.10 6.75 -19.38
C GLU A 110 6.08 7.56 -18.51
N LEU A 111 6.31 8.84 -18.82
CA LEU A 111 7.16 9.69 -17.98
C LEU A 111 6.53 9.91 -16.60
N GLU A 112 5.24 10.24 -16.55
CA GLU A 112 4.48 10.36 -15.30
C GLU A 112 4.42 9.03 -14.53
N LEU A 113 4.34 7.90 -15.25
CA LEU A 113 4.39 6.56 -14.66
C LEU A 113 5.70 6.36 -13.89
N GLN A 114 6.84 6.53 -14.56
CA GLN A 114 8.16 6.32 -13.94
C GLN A 114 8.38 7.27 -12.77
N GLN A 115 7.97 8.53 -12.91
CA GLN A 115 8.04 9.51 -11.82
C GLN A 115 7.16 9.13 -10.62
N PHE A 116 5.94 8.65 -10.87
CA PHE A 116 5.03 8.21 -9.82
C PHE A 116 5.59 7.01 -9.06
N ILE A 117 6.05 5.97 -9.77
CA ILE A 117 6.64 4.77 -9.18
C ILE A 117 7.86 5.13 -8.34
N GLN A 118 8.79 5.92 -8.88
CA GLN A 118 10.01 6.31 -8.20
C GLN A 118 9.70 7.09 -6.92
N VAL A 119 8.89 8.14 -7.02
CA VAL A 119 8.57 8.99 -5.87
C VAL A 119 7.81 8.21 -4.80
N ALA A 120 6.79 7.43 -5.18
CA ALA A 120 6.02 6.63 -4.23
C ALA A 120 6.91 5.60 -3.52
N SER A 121 7.76 4.91 -4.27
CA SER A 121 8.69 3.91 -3.72
C SER A 121 9.69 4.53 -2.77
N ASP A 122 10.30 5.68 -3.12
CA ASP A 122 11.29 6.35 -2.28
C ASP A 122 10.70 6.75 -0.92
N PHE A 123 9.53 7.40 -0.93
CA PHE A 123 8.90 7.89 0.29
C PHE A 123 8.41 6.76 1.20
N LEU A 124 7.80 5.73 0.63
CA LEU A 124 7.24 4.65 1.44
C LEU A 124 8.33 3.67 1.91
N THR A 125 9.37 3.43 1.11
CA THR A 125 10.53 2.63 1.52
C THR A 125 11.28 3.28 2.67
N ALA A 126 11.42 4.61 2.67
CA ALA A 126 11.99 5.35 3.80
C ALA A 126 11.20 5.15 5.11
N ARG A 127 9.93 4.72 5.03
CA ARG A 127 9.05 4.42 6.17
C ARG A 127 8.81 2.92 6.38
N LYS A 128 9.61 2.06 5.73
CA LYS A 128 9.50 0.59 5.77
C LYS A 128 8.19 0.02 5.16
N LEU A 129 7.45 0.83 4.39
CA LEU A 129 6.27 0.42 3.65
C LEU A 129 6.62 0.21 2.17
N GLU A 130 7.53 -0.72 1.89
CA GLU A 130 7.97 -1.00 0.52
C GLU A 130 6.78 -1.38 -0.38
N LEU A 131 6.58 -0.67 -1.49
CA LEU A 131 5.62 -1.03 -2.54
C LEU A 131 6.22 -2.09 -3.45
N ARG A 132 5.43 -3.10 -3.82
CA ARG A 132 5.82 -4.25 -4.64
C ARG A 132 4.76 -4.59 -5.66
N ASP A 133 5.11 -5.53 -6.53
CA ASP A 133 4.21 -6.13 -7.51
C ASP A 133 3.56 -5.03 -8.36
N TRP A 134 4.41 -4.11 -8.85
CA TRP A 134 3.99 -3.02 -9.71
C TRP A 134 3.47 -3.59 -11.02
N GLU A 135 2.19 -3.35 -11.29
CA GLU A 135 1.54 -3.69 -12.55
C GLU A 135 1.05 -2.40 -13.20
N TYR A 136 1.15 -2.32 -14.52
CA TYR A 136 0.62 -1.21 -15.28
C TYR A 136 0.14 -1.66 -16.65
N SER A 137 -0.89 -0.97 -17.16
CA SER A 137 -1.40 -1.24 -18.51
C SER A 137 -0.44 -0.67 -19.56
N GLU A 138 -0.04 -1.47 -20.55
CA GLU A 138 0.75 -0.98 -21.68
C GLU A 138 -0.07 0.05 -22.50
N PRO A 139 0.56 1.12 -23.00
CA PRO A 139 -0.10 2.09 -23.85
C PRO A 139 -0.24 1.58 -25.30
N THR A 140 -0.87 0.43 -25.53
CA THR A 140 -1.09 -0.08 -26.90
C THR A 140 -2.36 0.51 -27.52
N ASP A 141 -2.21 1.07 -28.73
CA ASP A 141 -3.31 1.40 -29.65
C ASP A 141 -3.89 0.15 -30.34
N ASP A 142 -3.43 -1.05 -29.97
CA ASP A 142 -3.83 -2.31 -30.58
C ASP A 142 -4.39 -3.29 -29.54
N SER A 143 -5.62 -3.73 -29.81
CA SER A 143 -6.39 -4.69 -29.04
C SER A 143 -5.75 -6.09 -29.05
N SER A 144 -5.13 -6.54 -27.94
CA SER A 144 -5.08 -7.99 -27.62
C SER A 144 -4.50 -8.38 -26.25
N SER A 145 -3.80 -7.52 -25.51
CA SER A 145 -3.27 -7.89 -24.19
C SER A 145 -4.17 -7.45 -23.05
N THR A 146 -5.10 -8.31 -22.64
CA THR A 146 -5.92 -8.06 -21.45
C THR A 146 -5.06 -8.15 -20.18
N THR A 147 -4.96 -7.06 -19.41
CA THR A 147 -4.28 -7.02 -18.11
C THR A 147 -5.30 -7.14 -16.99
N ASN A 148 -5.14 -8.11 -16.10
CA ASN A 148 -6.02 -8.28 -14.94
C ASN A 148 -5.46 -7.51 -13.76
N VAL A 149 -6.11 -6.39 -13.41
CA VAL A 149 -5.75 -5.62 -12.21
C VAL A 149 -6.82 -5.80 -11.16
N LEU A 150 -6.48 -6.48 -10.06
CA LEU A 150 -7.39 -6.76 -8.93
C LEU A 150 -8.70 -7.46 -9.32
N GLY A 151 -8.66 -8.40 -10.26
CA GLY A 151 -9.84 -9.12 -10.74
C GLY A 151 -10.64 -8.34 -11.80
N ILE A 152 -10.19 -7.15 -12.20
CA ILE A 152 -10.79 -6.36 -13.27
C ILE A 152 -9.92 -6.53 -14.52
N VAL A 153 -10.53 -7.10 -15.56
CA VAL A 153 -9.89 -7.27 -16.87
C VAL A 153 -9.92 -5.94 -17.62
N TRP A 154 -8.76 -5.49 -18.08
CA TRP A 154 -8.55 -4.28 -18.87
C TRP A 154 -7.92 -4.61 -20.22
#